data_AF-A0A0D2GBK2-F1
#
_entry.id   AF-A0A0D2GBK2-F1
#
_cell.length_a   1.000
_cell.length_b   1.000
_cell.length_c   1.000
_cell.angle_alpha   90.00
_cell.angle_beta   90.00
_cell.angle_gamma   90.00
#
_symmetry.space_group_name_H-M   'P 1'
#
loop_
_entity.id
_entity.type
_entity.pdbx_description
1 polymer ?
#
loop_
_entity_poly.entity_id
_entity_poly.type
_entity_poly.pdbx_seq_one_letter_code
_entity_poly.pdbx_strand_id
1 'polypeptide(L)'
;MSHILTRKKSTASLRRKRSDSESGAPSLTTPSDQKAREEKSAPYKDARYEALLAAKGSFMDALDLSVDDKSRTLIRGLLEKAQPVLKDSLFYEDLFNSTFHTNRNKTRVIRDFSQLIVPSAEVFAIYGATALDCLIESTNEGWNNSIPVTKTRPQPDYSVGFRQEAFTETQLQKLQPFVGSNQSRLSKPV
;
A
#
# COMPACT_ATOMS: atom_id res chain seq x y z
N MET A 1 7.82 -12.26 -22.58
CA MET A 1 6.49 -11.85 -22.08
C MET A 1 5.90 -12.96 -21.23
N SER A 2 6.28 -13.04 -19.96
CA SER A 2 5.72 -13.99 -19.00
C SER A 2 4.40 -13.44 -18.47
N HIS A 3 3.30 -13.88 -19.08
CA HIS A 3 1.97 -13.58 -18.60
C HIS A 3 1.73 -14.32 -17.28
N ILE A 4 1.61 -13.59 -16.18
CA ILE A 4 1.11 -14.15 -14.92
C ILE A 4 -0.40 -14.32 -15.11
N LEU A 5 -0.81 -15.41 -15.76
CA LEU A 5 -2.21 -15.81 -15.84
C LEU A 5 -2.61 -16.37 -14.46
N THR A 6 -3.37 -15.58 -13.70
CA THR A 6 -3.98 -16.00 -12.44
C THR A 6 -5.02 -17.08 -12.74
N ARG A 7 -4.58 -18.34 -12.63
CA ARG A 7 -5.42 -19.53 -12.81
C ARG A 7 -6.60 -19.49 -11.83
N LYS A 8 -7.82 -19.29 -12.36
CA LYS A 8 -9.05 -19.64 -11.64
C LYS A 8 -8.95 -21.11 -11.22
N LYS A 9 -9.02 -21.36 -9.91
CA LYS A 9 -9.15 -22.72 -9.35
C LYS A 9 -10.45 -23.33 -9.86
N SER A 10 -10.36 -24.15 -10.90
CA SER A 10 -11.42 -25.11 -11.22
C SER A 10 -11.24 -26.32 -10.30
N THR A 11 -12.24 -26.56 -9.46
CA THR A 11 -12.36 -27.70 -8.56
C THR A 11 -12.58 -28.98 -9.36
N ALA A 12 -11.49 -29.63 -9.77
CA ALA A 12 -11.54 -30.99 -10.27
C ALA A 12 -11.19 -31.95 -9.12
N SER A 13 -12.21 -32.68 -8.69
CA SER A 13 -12.18 -33.75 -7.69
C SER A 13 -11.21 -34.86 -8.10
N LEU A 14 -10.03 -34.93 -7.47
CA LEU A 14 -9.15 -36.10 -7.52
C LEU A 14 -8.60 -36.40 -6.13
N ARG A 15 -9.46 -37.11 -5.38
CA ARG A 15 -9.19 -38.16 -4.39
C ARG A 15 -7.70 -38.41 -4.09
N ARG A 16 -7.17 -37.76 -3.05
CA ARG A 16 -6.08 -38.34 -2.23
C ARG A 16 -6.39 -38.10 -0.76
N LYS A 17 -6.67 -39.21 -0.09
CA LYS A 17 -7.00 -39.39 1.32
C LYS A 17 -5.79 -39.01 2.18
N ARG A 18 -5.89 -37.92 2.94
CA ARG A 18 -5.24 -37.81 4.25
C ARG A 18 -6.12 -36.91 5.12
N SER A 19 -6.59 -37.52 6.18
CA SER A 19 -7.47 -36.96 7.21
C SER A 19 -6.82 -35.73 7.83
N ASP A 20 -7.60 -34.66 7.97
CA ASP A 20 -7.85 -34.00 9.25
C ASP A 20 -9.13 -33.19 9.05
N SER A 21 -10.20 -33.72 9.63
CA SER A 21 -11.51 -33.07 9.70
C SER A 21 -11.49 -32.16 10.91
N GLU A 22 -11.31 -30.86 10.70
CA GLU A 22 -11.88 -29.86 11.59
C GLU A 22 -12.90 -29.04 10.80
N SER A 23 -14.14 -29.48 11.02
CA SER A 23 -15.40 -28.92 10.59
C SER A 23 -15.55 -27.47 11.04
N GLY A 24 -15.88 -26.62 10.07
CA GLY A 24 -16.73 -25.43 10.19
C GLY A 24 -17.01 -24.88 11.58
N ALA A 25 -16.19 -23.92 12.01
CA ALA A 25 -16.63 -22.80 12.83
C ALA A 25 -16.08 -21.53 12.15
N PRO A 26 -16.88 -20.46 11.96
CA PRO A 26 -16.33 -19.18 11.54
C PRO A 26 -15.44 -18.72 12.69
N SER A 27 -14.15 -19.03 12.56
CA SER A 27 -13.13 -18.54 13.46
C SER A 27 -13.39 -17.04 13.58
N LEU A 28 -13.61 -16.58 14.81
CA LEU A 28 -13.55 -15.17 15.17
C LEU A 28 -12.11 -14.72 14.92
N THR A 29 -11.71 -14.66 13.65
CA THR A 29 -10.46 -14.06 13.23
C THR A 29 -10.67 -12.59 13.47
N THR A 30 -10.21 -12.13 14.64
CA THR A 30 -10.06 -10.73 14.98
C THR A 30 -9.61 -9.99 13.73
N PRO A 31 -10.38 -8.99 13.26
CA PRO A 31 -10.02 -8.20 12.10
C PRO A 31 -8.56 -7.80 12.24
N SER A 32 -7.74 -8.02 11.22
CA SER A 32 -6.29 -7.77 11.32
C SER A 32 -6.00 -6.35 11.82
N ASP A 33 -6.88 -5.39 11.56
CA ASP A 33 -6.83 -4.03 12.09
C ASP A 33 -6.71 -3.96 13.62
N GLN A 34 -7.29 -4.92 14.34
CA GLN A 34 -7.27 -5.04 15.81
C GLN A 34 -6.11 -5.89 16.36
N LYS A 35 -5.30 -6.55 15.51
CA LYS A 35 -4.14 -7.32 15.99
C LYS A 35 -3.04 -6.41 16.52
N ALA A 36 -2.29 -6.92 17.51
CA ALA A 36 -1.15 -6.20 18.08
C ALA A 36 -0.11 -5.88 17.00
N ARG A 37 0.45 -4.66 17.03
CA ARG A 37 1.42 -4.18 16.04
C ARG A 37 2.63 -5.10 15.90
N GLU A 38 3.08 -5.69 17.00
CA GLU A 38 4.22 -6.61 17.01
C GLU A 38 3.93 -7.87 16.18
N GLU A 39 2.74 -8.46 16.33
CA GLU A 39 2.28 -9.60 15.54
C GLU A 39 2.24 -9.27 14.03
N LYS A 40 1.79 -8.06 13.68
CA LYS A 40 1.79 -7.58 12.28
C LYS A 40 3.20 -7.45 11.71
N SER A 41 4.16 -7.03 12.54
CA SER A 41 5.53 -6.75 12.12
C SER A 41 6.46 -7.97 12.12
N ALA A 42 6.10 -9.02 12.86
CA ALA A 42 6.94 -10.20 13.07
C ALA A 42 7.44 -10.85 11.76
N PRO A 43 6.63 -11.00 10.70
CA PRO A 43 7.10 -11.61 9.45
C PRO A 43 8.26 -10.86 8.79
N TYR A 44 8.30 -9.52 8.90
CA TYR A 44 9.32 -8.69 8.27
C TYR A 44 10.68 -8.77 8.99
N LYS A 45 10.70 -9.23 10.24
CA LYS A 45 11.93 -9.40 11.04
C LYS A 45 12.59 -10.77 10.84
N ASP A 46 11.93 -11.69 10.14
CA ASP A 46 12.49 -13.02 9.86
C ASP A 46 13.68 -12.86 8.90
N ALA A 47 14.83 -13.44 9.25
CA ALA A 47 16.02 -13.41 8.41
C ALA A 47 15.80 -14.00 7.00
N ARG A 48 14.76 -14.84 6.83
CA ARG A 48 14.38 -15.44 5.54
C ARG A 48 13.47 -14.54 4.70
N TYR A 49 13.07 -13.38 5.21
CA TYR A 49 12.11 -12.51 4.54
C TYR A 49 12.66 -11.98 3.20
N GLU A 50 13.95 -11.65 3.12
CA GLU A 50 14.61 -11.25 1.88
C GLU A 50 14.59 -12.37 0.83
N ALA A 51 14.95 -13.59 1.21
CA ALA A 51 14.88 -14.75 0.32
C ALA A 51 13.43 -15.05 -0.14
N LEU A 52 12.44 -14.84 0.74
CA LEU A 52 11.03 -14.94 0.39
C LEU A 52 10.64 -13.89 -0.66
N LEU A 53 11.08 -12.64 -0.51
CA LEU A 53 10.84 -11.59 -1.50
C LEU A 53 11.51 -11.92 -2.84
N ALA A 54 12.76 -12.39 -2.82
CA ALA A 54 13.49 -12.78 -4.03
C ALA A 54 12.78 -13.93 -4.77
N ALA A 55 12.27 -14.93 -4.04
CA ALA A 55 11.44 -16.00 -4.60
C ALA A 55 10.10 -15.50 -5.18
N LYS A 56 9.67 -14.29 -4.83
CA LYS A 56 8.52 -13.58 -5.41
C LYS A 56 8.91 -12.57 -6.49
N GLY A 57 10.19 -12.49 -6.86
CA GLY A 57 10.71 -11.58 -7.88
C GLY A 57 10.98 -10.15 -7.40
N SER A 58 11.00 -9.92 -6.08
CA SER A 58 11.37 -8.63 -5.47
C SER A 58 12.73 -8.77 -4.80
N PHE A 59 13.72 -8.01 -5.26
CA PHE A 59 15.10 -8.11 -4.79
C PHE A 59 15.45 -6.90 -3.92
N MET A 60 16.26 -7.11 -2.89
CA MET A 60 16.75 -6.05 -1.98
C MET A 60 18.23 -5.70 -2.23
N ASP A 61 18.89 -6.44 -3.10
CA ASP A 61 20.28 -6.21 -3.47
C ASP A 61 20.38 -5.14 -4.56
N ALA A 62 21.51 -4.43 -4.56
CA ALA A 62 21.86 -3.56 -5.66
C ALA A 62 21.97 -4.39 -6.94
N LEU A 63 21.22 -4.00 -7.97
CA LEU A 63 21.45 -4.52 -9.31
C LEU A 63 22.76 -3.91 -9.81
N ASP A 64 23.71 -4.77 -10.22
CA ASP A 64 24.94 -4.34 -10.93
C ASP A 64 24.63 -3.58 -12.23
N LEU A 65 23.42 -3.77 -12.75
CA LEU A 65 22.93 -3.03 -13.90
C LEU A 65 22.71 -1.57 -13.51
N SER A 66 23.38 -0.66 -14.22
CA SER A 66 23.21 0.77 -13.98
C SER A 66 21.75 1.18 -14.18
N VAL A 67 21.28 2.09 -13.32
CA VAL A 67 19.96 2.73 -13.46
C VAL A 67 19.85 3.29 -14.89
N ASP A 68 18.77 2.95 -15.58
CA ASP A 68 18.48 3.42 -16.94
C ASP A 68 18.67 4.95 -17.05
N ASP A 69 19.28 5.40 -18.15
CA ASP A 69 19.67 6.80 -18.34
C ASP A 69 18.46 7.75 -18.35
N LYS A 70 17.29 7.29 -18.80
CA LYS A 70 16.05 8.10 -18.74
C LYS A 70 15.60 8.26 -17.29
N SER A 71 15.65 7.19 -16.51
CA SER A 71 15.34 7.23 -15.07
C SER A 71 16.31 8.15 -14.33
N ARG A 72 17.62 8.06 -14.61
CA ARG A 72 18.63 8.96 -14.03
C ARG A 72 18.38 10.42 -14.39
N THR A 73 18.04 10.69 -15.65
CA THR A 73 17.74 12.04 -16.13
C THR A 73 16.47 12.60 -15.48
N LEU A 74 15.41 11.79 -15.35
CA LEU A 74 14.18 12.17 -14.67
C LEU A 74 14.44 12.49 -13.19
N ILE A 75 15.12 11.61 -12.46
CA ILE A 75 15.42 11.80 -11.04
C ILE A 75 16.29 13.04 -10.83
N ARG A 76 17.30 13.25 -11.67
CA ARG A 76 18.13 14.47 -11.63
C ARG A 76 17.29 15.72 -11.85
N GLY A 77 16.41 15.72 -12.86
CA GLY A 77 15.49 16.83 -13.11
C GLY A 77 14.53 17.09 -11.94
N LEU A 78 14.01 16.05 -11.28
CA LEU A 78 13.18 16.20 -10.08
C LEU A 78 13.96 16.78 -8.89
N LEU A 79 15.21 16.36 -8.71
CA LEU A 79 16.09 16.83 -7.64
C LEU A 79 16.53 18.29 -7.85
N GLU A 80 16.85 18.68 -9.07
CA GLU A 80 17.32 20.03 -9.42
C GLU A 80 16.17 21.05 -9.53
N LYS A 81 14.93 20.58 -9.78
CA LYS A 81 13.78 21.46 -9.90
C LYS A 81 13.48 22.16 -8.58
N ALA A 82 13.61 23.48 -8.58
CA ALA A 82 13.21 24.33 -7.45
C ALA A 82 11.76 24.03 -7.03
N GLN A 83 11.57 23.63 -5.78
CA GLN A 83 10.27 23.43 -5.17
C GLN A 83 9.91 24.65 -4.33
N PRO A 84 8.64 25.10 -4.34
CA PRO A 84 8.21 26.13 -3.41
C PRO A 84 8.34 25.60 -1.98
N VAL A 85 9.18 26.25 -1.17
CA VAL A 85 9.32 25.89 0.24
C VAL A 85 8.08 26.39 0.97
N LEU A 86 7.36 25.47 1.64
CA LEU A 86 6.24 25.83 2.48
C LEU A 86 6.73 26.80 3.57
N LYS A 87 6.04 27.93 3.75
CA LYS A 87 6.32 28.83 4.88
C LYS A 87 6.14 28.04 6.18
N ASP A 88 7.06 28.21 7.11
CA ASP A 88 7.05 27.55 8.42
C ASP A 88 7.22 26.01 8.36
N SER A 89 7.90 25.52 7.33
CA SER A 89 8.24 24.09 7.22
C SER A 89 9.16 23.64 8.36
N LEU A 90 8.82 22.51 9.00
CA LEU A 90 9.70 21.88 9.99
C LEU A 90 10.98 21.26 9.39
N PHE A 91 11.13 21.33 8.06
CA PHE A 91 12.30 20.87 7.31
C PHE A 91 13.38 21.94 7.09
N TYR A 92 13.22 23.16 7.63
CA TYR A 92 14.33 24.13 7.59
C TYR A 92 15.56 23.57 8.31
N GLU A 93 16.76 23.77 7.76
CA GLU A 93 17.99 23.14 8.24
C GLU A 93 18.28 23.45 9.72
N ASP A 94 17.98 24.66 10.17
CA ASP A 94 18.15 25.11 11.55
C ASP A 94 17.15 24.46 12.53
N LEU A 95 15.98 24.04 12.04
CA LEU A 95 14.94 23.37 12.82
C LEU A 95 15.01 21.85 12.73
N PHE A 96 15.48 21.30 11.61
CA PHE A 96 15.36 19.89 11.25
C PHE A 96 15.89 18.95 12.34
N ASN A 97 17.08 19.24 12.89
CA ASN A 97 17.67 18.43 13.95
C ASN A 97 16.81 18.44 15.23
N SER A 98 16.30 19.60 15.63
CA SER A 98 15.41 19.73 16.79
C SER A 98 14.09 18.99 16.57
N THR A 99 13.50 19.13 15.38
CA THR A 99 12.28 18.44 14.99
C THR A 99 12.50 16.92 14.96
N PHE A 100 13.62 16.45 14.41
CA PHE A 100 13.97 15.02 14.40
C PHE A 100 14.08 14.44 15.82
N HIS A 101 14.76 15.14 16.74
CA HIS A 101 14.93 14.68 18.12
C HIS A 101 13.65 14.66 18.97
N THR A 102 12.66 15.49 18.64
CA THR A 102 11.36 15.54 19.33
C THR A 102 10.35 14.53 18.80
N ASN A 103 10.55 14.04 17.57
CA ASN A 103 9.70 13.07 16.87
C ASN A 103 10.12 11.61 17.13
N ARG A 104 10.22 11.24 18.41
CA ARG A 104 10.76 9.94 18.87
C ARG A 104 9.86 8.73 18.62
N ASN A 105 8.68 8.90 18.04
CA ASN A 105 7.77 7.81 17.77
C ASN A 105 6.98 8.01 16.49
N LYS A 106 6.48 6.90 15.94
CA LYS A 106 5.72 6.84 14.69
C LYS A 106 4.51 7.80 14.68
N THR A 107 3.78 7.90 15.79
CA THR A 107 2.59 8.75 15.88
C THR A 107 2.94 10.23 15.71
N ARG A 108 4.01 10.70 16.35
CA ARG A 108 4.48 12.08 16.18
C ARG A 108 4.98 12.33 14.76
N VAL A 109 5.75 11.39 14.19
CA VAL A 109 6.20 11.50 12.80
C VAL A 109 5.03 11.65 11.84
N ILE A 110 4.00 10.80 11.99
CA ILE A 110 2.81 10.88 11.13
C ILE A 110 2.08 12.22 11.32
N ARG A 111 1.85 12.62 12.57
CA ARG A 111 1.13 13.85 12.90
C ARG A 111 1.85 15.11 12.41
N ASP A 112 3.16 15.19 12.62
CA ASP A 112 3.93 16.43 12.46
C ASP A 112 4.54 16.56 11.06
N PHE A 113 4.83 15.44 10.37
CA PHE A 113 5.54 15.46 9.09
C PHE A 113 4.77 14.90 7.91
N SER A 114 3.80 13.99 8.09
CA SER A 114 3.20 13.30 6.93
C SER A 114 2.64 14.28 5.90
N GLN A 115 1.93 15.32 6.32
CA GLN A 115 1.35 16.30 5.39
C GLN A 115 2.37 17.31 4.83
N LEU A 116 3.55 17.44 5.46
CA LEU A 116 4.65 18.25 4.92
C LEU A 116 5.37 17.54 3.77
N ILE A 117 5.38 16.20 3.76
CA ILE A 117 5.98 15.37 2.72
C ILE A 117 4.96 14.98 1.65
N VAL A 118 3.79 14.54 2.10
CA VAL A 118 2.68 14.05 1.27
C VAL A 118 1.42 14.84 1.65
N PRO A 119 1.20 16.00 1.02
CA PRO A 119 0.00 16.79 1.25
C PRO A 119 -1.27 15.99 0.94
N SER A 120 -2.36 16.37 1.60
CA SER A 120 -3.68 15.79 1.33
C SER A 120 -4.21 16.29 -0.02
N ALA A 121 -4.38 15.36 -0.94
CA ALA A 121 -5.09 15.54 -2.20
C ALA A 121 -6.56 15.92 -1.99
N GLU A 122 -7.25 15.34 -1.00
CA GLU A 122 -8.65 15.68 -0.69
C GLU A 122 -8.78 17.10 -0.12
N VAL A 123 -7.86 17.53 0.74
CA VAL A 123 -7.84 18.92 1.22
C VAL A 123 -7.57 19.88 0.05
N PHE A 124 -6.63 19.57 -0.84
CA PHE A 124 -6.41 20.40 -2.02
C PHE A 124 -7.62 20.44 -2.95
N ALA A 125 -8.33 19.32 -3.14
CA ALA A 125 -9.58 19.26 -3.90
C ALA A 125 -10.62 20.22 -3.29
N ILE A 126 -10.80 20.22 -1.96
CA ILE A 126 -11.67 21.15 -1.23
C ILE A 126 -11.29 22.62 -1.49
N TYR A 127 -9.98 22.93 -1.54
CA TYR A 127 -9.49 24.27 -1.86
C TYR A 127 -9.59 24.64 -3.36
N GLY A 128 -10.16 23.78 -4.20
CA GLY A 128 -10.45 24.05 -5.61
C GLY A 128 -9.50 23.42 -6.61
N ALA A 129 -8.60 22.52 -6.18
CA ALA A 129 -7.80 21.71 -7.09
C ALA A 129 -8.66 20.57 -7.69
N THR A 130 -9.64 20.91 -8.53
CA THR A 130 -10.68 19.99 -9.05
C THR A 130 -10.12 18.79 -9.81
N ALA A 131 -8.91 18.88 -10.36
CA ALA A 131 -8.22 17.73 -10.96
C ALA A 131 -7.99 16.57 -9.95
N LEU A 132 -8.00 16.87 -8.65
CA LEU A 132 -7.81 15.90 -7.57
C LEU A 132 -9.13 15.34 -7.03
N ASP A 133 -10.30 15.80 -7.48
CA ASP A 133 -11.62 15.30 -7.02
C ASP A 133 -11.79 13.80 -7.28
N CYS A 134 -11.12 13.31 -8.32
CA CYS A 134 -11.08 11.89 -8.67
C CYS A 134 -10.27 11.03 -7.69
N LEU A 135 -9.54 11.64 -6.75
CA LEU A 135 -8.74 10.97 -5.75
C LEU A 135 -9.50 10.82 -4.43
N ILE A 136 -9.16 9.78 -3.69
CA ILE A 136 -9.64 9.49 -2.36
C ILE A 136 -8.48 9.04 -1.49
N GLU A 137 -8.48 9.49 -0.24
CA GLU A 137 -7.47 9.12 0.74
C GLU A 137 -8.00 8.03 1.67
N SER A 138 -7.08 7.23 2.18
CA SER A 138 -7.36 6.29 3.26
C SER A 138 -6.21 6.30 4.25
N THR A 139 -6.51 6.41 5.54
CA THR A 139 -5.51 6.44 6.61
C THR A 139 -5.59 5.19 7.46
N ASN A 140 -4.46 4.49 7.64
CA ASN A 140 -4.36 3.26 8.44
C ASN A 140 -5.37 2.17 8.05
N GLU A 141 -5.79 2.12 6.78
CA GLU A 141 -6.72 1.11 6.29
C GLU A 141 -5.99 -0.10 5.70
N GLY A 142 -6.45 -1.30 6.05
CA GLY A 142 -5.94 -2.53 5.46
C GLY A 142 -6.39 -2.69 4.01
N TRP A 143 -5.45 -2.94 3.10
CA TRP A 143 -5.74 -3.18 1.68
C TRP A 143 -6.31 -4.58 1.45
N ASN A 144 -7.55 -4.80 1.87
CA ASN A 144 -8.22 -6.11 1.86
C ASN A 144 -8.43 -6.69 0.46
N ASN A 145 -8.56 -5.83 -0.56
CA ASN A 145 -8.77 -6.24 -1.95
C ASN A 145 -7.47 -6.25 -2.76
N SER A 146 -6.31 -6.16 -2.11
CA SER A 146 -5.00 -6.28 -2.75
C SER A 146 -4.52 -7.73 -2.83
N ILE A 147 -3.69 -8.02 -3.83
CA ILE A 147 -2.94 -9.28 -3.91
C ILE A 147 -1.58 -9.02 -3.25
N PRO A 148 -1.33 -9.50 -2.02
CA PRO A 148 -0.07 -9.22 -1.36
C PRO A 148 1.06 -10.05 -1.97
N VAL A 149 2.25 -9.46 -2.06
CA VAL A 149 3.48 -10.15 -2.53
C VAL A 149 3.84 -11.30 -1.58
N THR A 150 3.65 -11.08 -0.27
CA THR A 150 3.85 -12.06 0.80
C THR A 150 2.52 -12.39 1.49
N LYS A 151 2.53 -13.14 2.60
CA LYS A 151 1.30 -13.43 3.35
C LYS A 151 0.75 -12.20 4.09
N THR A 152 1.58 -11.19 4.34
CA THR A 152 1.19 -10.04 5.15
C THR A 152 0.35 -9.07 4.33
N ARG A 153 -0.86 -8.78 4.82
CA ARG A 153 -1.77 -7.79 4.23
C ARG A 153 -1.17 -6.38 4.42
N PRO A 154 -1.00 -5.57 3.35
CA PRO A 154 -0.59 -4.18 3.49
C PRO A 154 -1.60 -3.35 4.29
N GLN A 155 -1.09 -2.45 5.13
CA GLN A 155 -1.87 -1.47 5.88
C GLN A 155 -1.04 -0.18 5.99
N PRO A 156 -1.02 0.66 4.93
CA PRO A 156 -0.29 1.93 4.96
C PRO A 156 -0.88 2.89 5.99
N ASP A 157 -0.03 3.76 6.56
CA ASP A 157 -0.51 4.84 7.43
C ASP A 157 -1.30 5.89 6.66
N TYR A 158 -0.90 6.13 5.41
CA TYR A 158 -1.57 6.99 4.45
C TYR A 158 -1.46 6.35 3.07
N SER A 159 -2.55 6.36 2.31
CA SER A 159 -2.54 6.09 0.89
C SER A 159 -3.55 6.96 0.16
N VAL A 160 -3.21 7.29 -1.08
CA VAL A 160 -4.11 7.95 -2.03
C VAL A 160 -4.38 7.01 -3.19
N GLY A 161 -5.63 6.95 -3.63
CA GLY A 161 -6.06 6.17 -4.78
C GLY A 161 -7.10 6.91 -5.60
N PHE A 162 -7.43 6.36 -6.76
CA PHE A 162 -8.54 6.86 -7.57
C PHE A 162 -9.86 6.31 -7.05
N ARG A 163 -10.90 7.16 -7.05
CA ARG A 163 -12.29 6.74 -6.88
C ARG A 163 -12.69 5.79 -8.00
N GLN A 164 -13.66 4.91 -7.75
CA GLN A 164 -14.12 3.97 -8.76
C GLN A 164 -14.71 4.70 -9.98
N GLU A 165 -15.37 5.83 -9.72
CA GLU A 165 -16.01 6.71 -10.71
C GLU A 165 -15.00 7.43 -11.62
N ALA A 166 -13.71 7.44 -11.26
CA ALA A 166 -12.65 7.97 -12.11
C ALA A 166 -12.33 7.07 -13.31
N PHE A 167 -12.84 5.83 -13.30
CA PHE A 167 -12.61 4.85 -14.35
C PHE A 167 -13.84 4.66 -15.22
N THR A 168 -13.61 4.51 -16.52
CA THR A 168 -14.61 4.04 -17.46
C THR A 168 -14.94 2.57 -17.21
N GLU A 169 -16.13 2.13 -17.62
CA GLU A 169 -16.54 0.72 -17.53
C GLU A 169 -15.50 -0.23 -18.17
N THR A 170 -14.95 0.14 -19.33
CA THR A 170 -13.90 -0.64 -20.01
C THR A 170 -12.61 -0.73 -19.17
N GLN A 171 -12.23 0.34 -18.44
CA GLN A 171 -11.09 0.30 -17.53
C GLN A 171 -11.39 -0.58 -16.31
N LEU A 172 -12.59 -0.50 -15.74
CA LEU A 172 -13.01 -1.35 -14.63
C LEU A 172 -12.99 -2.84 -15.01
N GLN A 173 -13.48 -3.20 -16.20
CA GLN A 173 -13.42 -4.57 -16.71
C GLN A 173 -11.97 -5.08 -16.85
N LYS A 174 -11.05 -4.22 -17.28
CA LYS A 174 -9.61 -4.54 -17.34
C LYS A 174 -8.97 -4.70 -15.96
N LEU A 175 -9.43 -3.93 -14.98
CA LEU A 175 -8.94 -3.99 -13.60
C LEU A 175 -9.50 -5.20 -12.83
N GLN A 176 -10.69 -5.70 -13.20
CA GLN A 176 -11.39 -6.79 -12.50
C GLN A 176 -10.51 -8.00 -12.10
N PRO A 177 -9.57 -8.50 -12.91
CA PRO A 177 -8.73 -9.64 -12.53
C PRO A 177 -7.75 -9.34 -11.38
N PHE A 178 -7.50 -8.07 -11.10
CA PHE A 178 -6.48 -7.59 -10.15
C PHE A 178 -7.08 -7.01 -8.86
N VAL A 179 -8.34 -6.57 -8.90
CA VAL A 179 -9.08 -6.11 -7.71
C VAL A 179 -10.01 -7.22 -7.21
N GLY A 180 -9.93 -7.52 -5.91
CA GLY A 180 -10.85 -8.46 -5.26
C GLY A 180 -12.32 -8.05 -5.45
N SER A 181 -13.23 -9.02 -5.60
CA SER A 181 -14.66 -8.75 -5.78
C SER A 181 -15.25 -8.09 -4.53
N ASN A 182 -15.96 -6.96 -4.71
CA ASN A 182 -16.65 -6.17 -3.68
C ASN A 182 -17.88 -6.89 -3.03
N GLN A 183 -17.86 -8.21 -2.90
CA GLN A 183 -18.91 -8.95 -2.21
C GLN A 183 -18.73 -8.84 -0.68
N SER A 184 -18.96 -7.66 -0.10
CA SER A 184 -19.29 -7.53 1.34
C SER A 184 -19.73 -6.14 1.84
N ARG A 185 -19.85 -5.09 1.01
CA ARG A 185 -20.32 -3.77 1.51
C ARG A 185 -21.70 -3.27 1.03
N LEU A 186 -22.46 -4.09 0.30
CA LEU A 186 -23.83 -3.75 -0.13
C LEU A 186 -24.95 -4.43 0.70
N SER A 187 -24.64 -5.06 1.82
CA SER A 187 -25.66 -5.55 2.75
C SER A 187 -25.61 -4.76 4.06
N LYS A 188 -26.37 -3.67 4.11
CA LYS A 188 -27.16 -3.26 5.29
C LYS A 188 -27.95 -1.98 4.96
N PRO A 189 -29.17 -2.12 4.40
CA PRO A 189 -30.24 -1.18 4.64
C PRO A 189 -31.06 -1.70 5.83
N VAL A 190 -30.97 -1.01 6.98
CA VAL A 190 -32.05 -0.86 7.97
C VAL A 190 -31.88 0.52 8.59
#